data_AF-A0A520YV67-F1
#
_entry.id   AF-A0A520YV67-F1
#
_cell.length_a   1.000
_cell.length_b   1.000
_cell.length_c   1.000
_cell.angle_alpha   90.00
_cell.angle_beta   90.00
_cell.angle_gamma   90.00
#
_symmetry.space_group_name_H-M   'P 1'
#
loop_
_entity.id
_entity.type
_entity.pdbx_description
1 polymer ?
#
loop_
_entity_poly.entity_id
_entity_poly.type
_entity_poly.pdbx_seq_one_letter_code
_entity_poly.pdbx_strand_id
1 'polypeptide(L)'
;MADELTYALITPYSLLKSRTGGILGRLLSLSNLDFVGVTMFAPSDAFVDKYCATIEEQDCKPSWKKAMKDYINSSFRRVNKFGITNRMVLLFFKGPRALEKLKDEVIGPITSFQGHTIRGSFGDFVESSDGKIEYFEPAVISAADHRTNDKQLALFAEYLSNDGGVLEDIVKFPEGVKAETTLVILKPFEEQSPLPGNMIDMFSRAGLFIVGIKLLRMSIAQAEDFYGPLINIFREKLKPKPEKIAEKLKEALKSVLTFEVPNAIVNSHAEQLSEQLKDMNAMNEFNKIVQYMTGLDPEKSSPADKKRPGTARCLALLYRGPDAIHKIRNILGPTDSKKGEPGKVRRIYGEDIMKNAAHASDAVENAERERKIIGLWDNKGHCELKEMIENYLRSKGSC
;
A
#
# COMPACT_ATOMS: atom_id res chain seq x y z
N MET A 1 8.57 24.31 -13.79
CA MET A 1 7.95 24.69 -12.50
C MET A 1 8.52 23.79 -11.44
N ALA A 2 8.77 24.30 -10.22
CA ALA A 2 9.21 23.46 -9.12
C ALA A 2 8.09 22.48 -8.72
N ASP A 3 8.45 21.26 -8.31
CA ASP A 3 7.47 20.31 -7.79
C ASP A 3 6.89 20.83 -6.47
N GLU A 4 5.57 20.67 -6.32
CA GLU A 4 4.85 20.92 -5.08
C GLU A 4 4.62 19.61 -4.33
N LEU A 5 4.62 19.67 -3.01
CA LEU A 5 4.19 18.58 -2.13
C LEU A 5 2.86 18.99 -1.49
N THR A 6 1.89 18.09 -1.50
CA THR A 6 0.62 18.28 -0.81
C THR A 6 0.13 16.94 -0.25
N TYR A 7 -1.02 16.94 0.40
CA TYR A 7 -1.57 15.77 1.06
C TYR A 7 -3.07 15.60 0.83
N ALA A 8 -3.52 14.36 0.98
CA ALA A 8 -4.91 13.99 1.15
C ALA A 8 -5.05 13.20 2.45
N LEU A 9 -6.06 13.51 3.26
CA LEU A 9 -6.33 12.85 4.52
C LEU A 9 -7.73 12.24 4.47
N ILE A 10 -7.80 10.91 4.38
CA ILE A 10 -9.06 10.16 4.37
C ILE A 10 -9.63 10.13 5.79
N THR A 11 -10.88 10.56 5.94
CA THR A 11 -11.50 10.80 7.25
C THR A 11 -11.80 9.52 8.05
N PRO A 12 -11.93 9.60 9.39
CA PRO A 12 -12.30 8.44 10.21
C PRO A 12 -13.61 7.79 9.79
N TYR A 13 -14.61 8.61 9.44
CA TYR A 13 -15.90 8.10 8.97
C TYR A 13 -15.78 7.38 7.62
N SER A 14 -14.94 7.87 6.70
CA SER A 14 -14.68 7.18 5.43
C SER A 14 -13.99 5.83 5.61
N LEU A 15 -13.06 5.73 6.57
CA LEU A 15 -12.45 4.44 6.93
C LEU A 15 -13.50 3.49 7.52
N LEU A 16 -14.36 3.98 8.43
CA LEU A 16 -15.42 3.18 9.04
C LEU A 16 -16.39 2.61 8.00
N LYS A 17 -16.73 3.41 6.99
CA LYS A 17 -17.65 3.02 5.90
C LYS A 17 -16.95 2.26 4.77
N SER A 18 -15.70 1.82 4.97
CA SER A 18 -14.92 1.07 3.98
C SER A 18 -14.70 1.79 2.64
N ARG A 19 -14.74 3.14 2.63
CA ARG A 19 -14.59 3.94 1.39
C ARG A 19 -13.12 4.09 0.94
N THR A 20 -12.16 3.63 1.74
CA THR A 20 -10.72 3.80 1.51
C THR A 20 -10.28 3.29 0.14
N GLY A 21 -10.78 2.14 -0.31
CA GLY A 21 -10.42 1.56 -1.61
C GLY A 21 -10.83 2.44 -2.78
N GLY A 22 -12.11 2.81 -2.85
CA GLY A 22 -12.63 3.69 -3.90
C GLY A 22 -11.99 5.08 -3.90
N ILE A 23 -11.76 5.67 -2.71
CA ILE A 23 -11.07 6.96 -2.56
C ILE A 23 -9.63 6.86 -3.06
N LEU A 24 -8.86 5.88 -2.59
CA LEU A 24 -7.46 5.69 -3.00
C LEU A 24 -7.36 5.43 -4.51
N GLY A 25 -8.24 4.58 -5.06
CA GLY A 25 -8.26 4.28 -6.49
C GLY A 25 -8.37 5.55 -7.33
N ARG A 26 -9.28 6.46 -6.96
CA ARG A 26 -9.44 7.76 -7.64
C ARG A 26 -8.27 8.72 -7.42
N LEU A 27 -7.75 8.82 -6.19
CA LEU A 27 -6.57 9.66 -5.90
C LEU A 27 -5.39 9.23 -6.77
N LEU A 28 -5.15 7.92 -6.88
CA LEU A 28 -4.06 7.38 -7.67
C LEU A 28 -4.31 7.53 -9.16
N SER A 29 -5.51 7.26 -9.68
CA SER A 29 -5.73 7.25 -11.14
C SER A 29 -6.03 8.61 -11.76
N LEU A 30 -6.52 9.59 -10.99
CA LEU A 30 -6.98 10.87 -11.52
C LEU A 30 -6.00 12.02 -11.28
N SER A 31 -5.10 11.93 -10.30
CA SER A 31 -4.26 13.07 -9.93
C SER A 31 -3.18 13.40 -10.94
N ASN A 32 -2.66 12.41 -11.67
CA ASN A 32 -1.45 12.57 -12.47
C ASN A 32 -0.31 13.20 -11.65
N LEU A 33 -0.24 12.83 -10.38
CA LEU A 33 0.77 13.22 -9.40
C LEU A 33 1.56 11.99 -8.95
N ASP A 34 2.80 12.20 -8.55
CA ASP A 34 3.61 11.15 -7.95
C ASP A 34 3.09 10.86 -6.53
N PHE A 35 2.62 9.64 -6.31
CA PHE A 35 2.26 9.15 -4.98
C PHE A 35 3.55 8.80 -4.23
N VAL A 36 3.96 9.67 -3.30
CA VAL A 36 5.29 9.63 -2.68
C VAL A 36 5.29 9.07 -1.26
N GLY A 37 4.13 8.97 -0.61
CA GLY A 37 4.08 8.47 0.74
C GLY A 37 2.68 8.25 1.27
N VAL A 38 2.55 7.34 2.24
CA VAL A 38 1.30 7.09 2.96
C VAL A 38 1.59 6.50 4.33
N THR A 39 0.73 6.83 5.29
CA THR A 39 0.76 6.24 6.63
C THR A 39 -0.63 6.25 7.24
N MET A 40 -0.86 5.40 8.24
CA MET A 40 -2.00 5.62 9.13
C MET A 40 -1.68 6.80 10.04
N PHE A 41 -2.71 7.56 10.41
CA PHE A 41 -2.58 8.70 11.30
C PHE A 41 -3.77 8.73 12.28
N ALA A 42 -3.50 8.86 13.57
CA ALA A 42 -4.50 9.07 14.62
C ALA A 42 -4.04 10.26 15.47
N PRO A 43 -4.56 11.47 15.17
CA PRO A 43 -4.05 12.69 15.75
C PRO A 43 -4.28 12.72 17.26
N SER A 44 -3.30 13.28 17.96
CA SER A 44 -3.46 13.78 19.31
C SER A 44 -4.38 15.00 19.32
N ASP A 45 -5.03 15.25 20.46
CA ASP A 45 -5.89 16.43 20.60
C ASP A 45 -5.09 17.73 20.41
N ALA A 46 -3.82 17.76 20.83
CA ALA A 46 -2.90 18.88 20.58
C ALA A 46 -2.66 19.14 19.08
N PHE A 47 -2.50 18.08 18.27
CA PHE A 47 -2.46 18.21 16.81
C PHE A 47 -3.76 18.82 16.29
N VAL A 48 -4.91 18.33 16.75
CA VAL A 48 -6.23 18.80 16.28
C VAL A 48 -6.42 20.29 16.55
N ASP A 49 -6.01 20.78 17.73
CA ASP A 49 -6.05 22.21 18.07
C ASP A 49 -5.23 23.06 17.10
N LYS A 50 -3.96 22.67 16.88
CA LYS A 50 -3.06 23.37 15.95
C LYS A 50 -3.56 23.31 14.50
N TYR A 51 -4.07 22.15 14.07
CA TYR A 51 -4.58 21.97 12.72
C TYR A 51 -5.83 22.85 12.48
N CYS A 52 -6.76 22.91 13.45
CA CYS A 52 -7.91 23.82 13.39
C CYS A 52 -7.53 25.29 13.28
N ALA A 53 -6.43 25.72 13.92
CA ALA A 53 -5.92 27.09 13.77
C ALA A 53 -5.48 27.37 12.32
N THR A 54 -4.88 26.40 11.63
CA THR A 54 -4.54 26.56 10.20
C THR A 54 -5.76 26.70 9.30
N ILE A 55 -6.90 26.07 9.65
CA ILE A 55 -8.16 26.18 8.88
C ILE A 55 -8.74 27.60 8.98
N GLU A 56 -8.61 28.25 10.13
CA GLU A 56 -9.09 29.62 10.32
C GLU A 56 -8.41 30.60 9.35
N GLU A 57 -7.14 30.34 9.03
CA GLU A 57 -6.33 31.16 8.13
C GLU A 57 -6.58 30.89 6.64
N GLN A 58 -7.33 29.85 6.28
CA GLN A 58 -7.56 29.48 4.87
C GLN A 58 -8.33 30.56 4.10
N ASP A 59 -8.09 30.66 2.81
CA ASP A 59 -8.88 31.57 1.96
C ASP A 59 -10.16 30.87 1.45
N CYS A 60 -11.20 30.83 2.29
CA CYS A 60 -12.50 30.24 1.94
C CYS A 60 -13.67 30.86 2.73
N LYS A 61 -14.92 30.57 2.35
CA LYS A 61 -16.10 31.20 2.99
C LYS A 61 -16.16 30.87 4.50
N PRO A 62 -16.54 31.82 5.37
CA PRO A 62 -16.62 31.58 6.82
C PRO A 62 -17.50 30.41 7.25
N SER A 63 -18.63 30.18 6.57
CA SER A 63 -19.51 29.02 6.82
C SER A 63 -18.79 27.70 6.62
N TRP A 64 -17.94 27.60 5.59
CA TRP A 64 -17.15 26.41 5.30
C TRP A 64 -16.00 26.22 6.27
N LYS A 65 -15.30 27.29 6.67
CA LYS A 65 -14.30 27.22 7.75
C LYS A 65 -14.92 26.65 9.01
N LYS A 66 -16.09 27.17 9.39
CA LYS A 66 -16.83 26.72 10.56
C LYS A 66 -17.21 25.24 10.44
N ALA A 67 -17.87 24.84 9.34
CA ALA A 67 -18.27 23.45 9.12
C ALA A 67 -17.07 22.48 9.15
N MET A 68 -15.95 22.89 8.55
CA MET A 68 -14.70 22.12 8.54
C MET A 68 -14.13 21.97 9.95
N LYS A 69 -14.05 23.06 10.72
CA LYS A 69 -13.56 23.03 12.11
C LYS A 69 -14.49 22.22 13.02
N ASP A 70 -15.79 22.35 12.87
CA ASP A 70 -16.78 21.60 13.64
C ASP A 70 -16.65 20.10 13.33
N TYR A 71 -16.47 19.74 12.05
CA TYR A 71 -16.20 18.37 11.64
C TYR A 71 -14.90 17.83 12.24
N ILE A 72 -13.79 18.55 12.08
CA ILE A 72 -12.47 18.14 12.60
C ILE A 72 -12.53 17.96 14.12
N ASN A 73 -13.09 18.92 14.86
CA ASN A 73 -13.22 18.80 16.32
C ASN A 73 -14.13 17.64 16.74
N SER A 74 -15.19 17.37 15.98
CA SER A 74 -16.12 16.31 16.33
C SER A 74 -15.71 14.91 15.89
N SER A 75 -14.78 14.78 14.93
CA SER A 75 -14.36 13.49 14.32
C SER A 75 -12.92 13.10 14.63
N PHE A 76 -11.99 14.06 14.71
CA PHE A 76 -10.54 13.76 14.75
C PHE A 76 -10.02 13.59 16.18
N ARG A 77 -10.75 14.08 17.20
CA ARG A 77 -10.37 13.89 18.60
C ARG A 77 -10.38 12.41 18.98
N ARG A 78 -9.49 12.03 19.90
CA ARG A 78 -9.40 10.62 20.39
C ARG A 78 -10.73 10.14 20.96
N VAL A 79 -11.39 11.01 21.72
CA VAL A 79 -12.77 10.85 22.16
C VAL A 79 -13.62 11.76 21.29
N ASN A 80 -14.20 11.19 20.23
CA ASN A 80 -15.05 11.91 19.30
C ASN A 80 -16.54 11.61 19.55
N LYS A 81 -17.43 12.46 19.02
CA LYS A 81 -18.88 12.36 19.25
C LYS A 81 -19.50 11.06 18.72
N PHE A 82 -18.82 10.40 17.79
CA PHE A 82 -19.30 9.18 17.14
C PHE A 82 -18.90 7.91 17.89
N GLY A 83 -18.00 8.01 18.88
CA GLY A 83 -17.50 6.83 19.60
C GLY A 83 -16.67 5.88 18.73
N ILE A 84 -16.12 6.34 17.62
CA ILE A 84 -15.30 5.54 16.69
C ILE A 84 -13.82 5.82 16.88
N THR A 85 -12.94 4.97 16.36
CA THR A 85 -11.51 5.28 16.33
C THR A 85 -11.25 6.48 15.42
N ASN A 86 -10.45 7.47 15.84
CA ASN A 86 -10.06 8.63 15.04
C ASN A 86 -8.96 8.31 13.98
N ARG A 87 -8.87 7.05 13.54
CA ARG A 87 -7.92 6.60 12.52
C ARG A 87 -8.19 7.25 11.18
N MET A 88 -7.12 7.65 10.51
CA MET A 88 -7.13 8.23 9.17
C MET A 88 -6.03 7.61 8.32
N VAL A 89 -6.14 7.78 7.01
CA VAL A 89 -5.03 7.51 6.08
C VAL A 89 -4.52 8.86 5.59
N LEU A 90 -3.25 9.16 5.84
CA LEU A 90 -2.58 10.35 5.37
C LEU A 90 -1.71 9.99 4.16
N LEU A 91 -2.01 10.59 3.01
CA LEU A 91 -1.36 10.36 1.74
C LEU A 91 -0.63 11.62 1.29
N PHE A 92 0.53 11.46 0.65
CA PHE A 92 1.33 12.55 0.13
C PHE A 92 1.51 12.42 -1.38
N PHE A 93 1.36 13.55 -2.08
CA PHE A 93 1.46 13.64 -3.53
C PHE A 93 2.44 14.74 -3.91
N LYS A 94 3.27 14.47 -4.92
CA LYS A 94 4.27 15.39 -5.42
C LYS A 94 4.13 15.61 -6.93
N GLY A 95 4.33 16.84 -7.37
CA GLY A 95 4.41 17.16 -8.80
C GLY A 95 4.09 18.62 -9.11
N PRO A 96 4.06 19.01 -10.38
CA PRO A 96 3.74 20.38 -10.78
C PRO A 96 2.26 20.69 -10.50
N ARG A 97 2.00 21.82 -9.83
CA ARG A 97 0.65 22.25 -9.40
C ARG A 97 -0.08 21.19 -8.58
N ALA A 98 0.64 20.47 -7.72
CA ALA A 98 0.09 19.34 -6.97
C ALA A 98 -1.10 19.73 -6.10
N LEU A 99 -1.05 20.91 -5.45
CA LEU A 99 -2.14 21.37 -4.60
C LEU A 99 -3.41 21.59 -5.39
N GLU A 100 -3.32 22.34 -6.49
CA GLU A 100 -4.46 22.69 -7.33
C GLU A 100 -5.07 21.46 -7.98
N LYS A 101 -4.26 20.60 -8.61
CA LYS A 101 -4.73 19.34 -9.21
C LYS A 101 -5.44 18.45 -8.20
N LEU A 102 -4.83 18.26 -7.03
CA LEU A 102 -5.41 17.38 -6.03
C LEU A 102 -6.70 17.95 -5.45
N LYS A 103 -6.72 19.25 -5.11
CA LYS A 103 -7.86 19.93 -4.48
C LYS A 103 -9.01 20.13 -5.46
N ASP A 104 -8.75 20.72 -6.62
CA ASP A 104 -9.78 21.21 -7.54
C ASP A 104 -10.23 20.15 -8.54
N GLU A 105 -9.31 19.34 -9.08
CA GLU A 105 -9.62 18.38 -10.14
C GLU A 105 -10.02 16.99 -9.61
N VAL A 106 -9.40 16.53 -8.52
CA VAL A 106 -9.60 15.15 -8.01
C VAL A 106 -10.48 15.09 -6.78
N ILE A 107 -10.08 15.78 -5.70
CA ILE A 107 -10.83 15.78 -4.44
C ILE A 107 -12.15 16.52 -4.65
N GLY A 108 -12.10 17.63 -5.35
CA GLY A 108 -13.24 18.49 -5.63
C GLY A 108 -13.40 19.59 -4.59
N PRO A 109 -13.98 20.73 -4.98
CA PRO A 109 -14.19 21.85 -4.08
C PRO A 109 -15.17 21.49 -2.96
N ILE A 110 -15.04 22.17 -1.82
CA ILE A 110 -15.97 22.02 -0.70
C ILE A 110 -17.38 22.55 -1.08
N THR A 111 -17.45 23.43 -2.07
CA THR A 111 -18.65 24.17 -2.48
C THR A 111 -19.47 23.52 -3.59
N SER A 112 -18.98 22.44 -4.22
CA SER A 112 -19.65 21.82 -5.36
C SER A 112 -19.35 20.32 -5.41
N PHE A 113 -20.41 19.52 -5.27
CA PHE A 113 -20.33 18.06 -5.24
C PHE A 113 -20.81 17.51 -6.58
N GLN A 114 -19.90 17.42 -7.54
CA GLN A 114 -20.16 16.69 -8.79
C GLN A 114 -19.59 15.27 -8.68
N GLY A 115 -20.35 14.27 -9.14
CA GLY A 115 -20.04 12.85 -8.95
C GLY A 115 -18.68 12.39 -9.51
N HIS A 116 -18.05 13.18 -10.38
CA HIS A 116 -16.70 12.88 -10.89
C HIS A 116 -15.59 13.11 -9.84
N THR A 117 -15.83 13.95 -8.84
CA THR A 117 -14.87 14.24 -7.75
C THR A 117 -14.98 13.24 -6.60
N ILE A 118 -13.95 13.12 -5.77
CA ILE A 118 -13.97 12.26 -4.57
C ILE A 118 -15.02 12.75 -3.57
N ARG A 119 -15.05 14.04 -3.27
CA ARG A 119 -16.05 14.63 -2.36
C ARG A 119 -17.45 14.37 -2.89
N GLY A 120 -17.68 14.57 -4.19
CA GLY A 120 -18.97 14.30 -4.83
C GLY A 120 -19.44 12.85 -4.76
N SER A 121 -18.53 11.87 -4.74
CA SER A 121 -18.90 10.44 -4.68
C SER A 121 -18.92 9.85 -3.28
N PHE A 122 -18.06 10.33 -2.39
CA PHE A 122 -17.82 9.72 -1.08
C PHE A 122 -18.08 10.66 0.09
N GLY A 123 -18.14 11.96 -0.14
CA GLY A 123 -18.57 12.95 0.85
C GLY A 123 -20.08 13.11 0.84
N ASP A 124 -20.58 13.88 1.78
CA ASP A 124 -22.00 14.17 1.93
C ASP A 124 -22.20 15.50 2.67
N PHE A 125 -23.26 16.22 2.33
CA PHE A 125 -23.52 17.57 2.81
C PHE A 125 -25.00 17.91 2.69
N VAL A 126 -25.55 18.48 3.76
CA VAL A 126 -26.94 18.94 3.79
C VAL A 126 -26.94 20.43 4.13
N GLU A 127 -27.45 21.23 3.20
CA GLU A 127 -27.72 22.65 3.39
C GLU A 127 -29.22 22.88 3.49
N SER A 128 -29.63 23.58 4.54
CA SER A 128 -30.98 24.10 4.66
C SER A 128 -31.22 25.22 3.63
N SER A 129 -32.50 25.51 3.34
CA SER A 129 -32.90 26.55 2.39
C SER A 129 -32.41 27.97 2.74
N ASP A 130 -32.03 28.19 4.00
CA ASP A 130 -31.46 29.44 4.52
C ASP A 130 -29.93 29.53 4.37
N GLY A 131 -29.30 28.52 3.74
CA GLY A 131 -27.85 28.45 3.55
C GLY A 131 -27.07 27.90 4.76
N LYS A 132 -27.77 27.34 5.75
CA LYS A 132 -27.14 26.73 6.92
C LYS A 132 -26.71 25.30 6.61
N ILE A 133 -25.45 25.00 6.93
CA ILE A 133 -24.87 23.67 6.85
C ILE A 133 -25.38 22.84 8.05
N GLU A 134 -26.28 21.88 7.81
CA GLU A 134 -26.83 20.98 8.84
C GLU A 134 -25.99 19.71 8.99
N TYR A 135 -25.39 19.24 7.91
CA TYR A 135 -24.53 18.05 7.91
C TYR A 135 -23.37 18.24 6.95
N PHE A 136 -22.19 17.77 7.35
CA PHE A 136 -20.98 17.85 6.54
C PHE A 136 -20.06 16.67 6.85
N GLU A 137 -19.80 15.85 5.84
CA GLU A 137 -18.82 14.77 5.82
C GLU A 137 -17.97 14.91 4.55
N PRO A 138 -16.73 15.40 4.64
CA PRO A 138 -15.95 15.72 3.45
C PRO A 138 -15.32 14.50 2.79
N ALA A 139 -15.31 13.33 3.43
CA ALA A 139 -14.59 12.12 3.06
C ALA A 139 -13.05 12.23 2.98
N VAL A 140 -12.54 13.30 2.39
CA VAL A 140 -11.12 13.64 2.28
C VAL A 140 -10.90 15.11 2.62
N ILE A 141 -9.94 15.35 3.50
CA ILE A 141 -9.40 16.66 3.82
C ILE A 141 -8.13 16.91 3.00
N SER A 142 -7.98 18.13 2.50
CA SER A 142 -6.78 18.62 1.81
C SER A 142 -6.53 20.07 2.20
N ALA A 143 -5.36 20.60 1.87
CA ALA A 143 -5.09 22.03 1.97
C ALA A 143 -6.01 22.83 1.03
N ALA A 144 -6.31 24.09 1.41
CA ALA A 144 -7.13 24.99 0.61
C ALA A 144 -6.26 25.89 -0.31
N ASP A 145 -5.09 26.26 0.17
CA ASP A 145 -4.16 27.21 -0.45
C ASP A 145 -2.70 26.86 -0.09
N HIS A 146 -1.75 27.41 -0.84
CA HIS A 146 -0.32 27.09 -0.68
C HIS A 146 0.23 27.50 0.69
N ARG A 147 -0.25 28.59 1.28
CA ARG A 147 0.25 29.10 2.57
C ARG A 147 -0.16 28.17 3.71
N THR A 148 -1.41 27.71 3.72
CA THR A 148 -1.89 26.77 4.73
C THR A 148 -1.38 25.35 4.48
N ASN A 149 -1.16 24.95 3.23
CA ASN A 149 -0.51 23.68 2.89
C ASN A 149 0.85 23.52 3.57
N ASP A 150 1.74 24.52 3.43
CA ASP A 150 3.10 24.43 3.97
C ASP A 150 3.09 24.40 5.52
N LYS A 151 2.17 25.16 6.16
CA LYS A 151 1.94 25.09 7.61
C LYS A 151 1.42 23.72 8.07
N GLN A 152 0.49 23.14 7.32
CA GLN A 152 -0.10 21.84 7.63
C GLN A 152 0.92 20.71 7.43
N LEU A 153 1.74 20.79 6.38
CA LEU A 153 2.88 19.88 6.18
C LEU A 153 3.87 19.97 7.35
N ALA A 154 4.26 21.18 7.77
CA ALA A 154 5.13 21.37 8.92
C ALA A 154 4.53 20.74 10.19
N LEU A 155 3.22 20.91 10.39
CA LEU A 155 2.51 20.29 11.50
C LEU A 155 2.51 18.76 11.40
N PHE A 156 2.31 18.17 10.22
CA PHE A 156 2.46 16.73 10.06
C PHE A 156 3.89 16.27 10.38
N ALA A 157 4.93 16.98 9.93
CA ALA A 157 6.31 16.64 10.26
C ALA A 157 6.59 16.65 11.77
N GLU A 158 5.98 17.57 12.52
CA GLU A 158 6.06 17.63 13.99
C GLU A 158 5.44 16.39 14.65
N TYR A 159 4.27 15.92 14.18
CA TYR A 159 3.47 14.90 14.87
C TYR A 159 3.56 13.49 14.28
N LEU A 160 4.05 13.31 13.06
CA LEU A 160 4.09 12.02 12.34
C LEU A 160 4.74 10.87 13.12
N SER A 161 5.77 11.18 13.92
CA SER A 161 6.48 10.18 14.72
C SER A 161 5.68 9.67 15.93
N ASN A 162 4.69 10.43 16.39
CA ASN A 162 3.89 10.11 17.58
C ASN A 162 2.46 9.69 17.22
N ASP A 163 1.87 10.35 16.23
CA ASP A 163 0.47 10.18 15.83
C ASP A 163 0.33 9.30 14.56
N GLY A 164 1.43 8.99 13.88
CA GLY A 164 1.45 8.18 12.66
C GLY A 164 2.03 6.77 12.86
N GLY A 165 1.94 5.94 11.81
CA GLY A 165 2.61 4.64 11.75
C GLY A 165 1.66 3.46 11.90
N VAL A 166 1.93 2.54 12.83
CA VAL A 166 1.07 1.37 13.09
C VAL A 166 0.20 1.62 14.32
N LEU A 167 -1.12 1.50 14.15
CA LEU A 167 -2.16 1.92 15.07
C LEU A 167 -2.97 0.72 15.61
N GLU A 168 -2.28 -0.34 16.03
CA GLU A 168 -2.93 -1.55 16.56
C GLU A 168 -3.64 -1.29 17.89
N ASP A 169 -3.04 -0.48 18.76
CA ASP A 169 -3.48 -0.30 20.15
C ASP A 169 -4.74 0.54 20.31
N ILE A 170 -5.06 1.38 19.32
CA ILE A 170 -6.23 2.26 19.36
C ILE A 170 -7.50 1.56 18.86
N VAL A 171 -7.35 0.42 18.18
CA VAL A 171 -8.49 -0.43 17.81
C VAL A 171 -8.80 -1.35 18.97
N LYS A 172 -9.93 -1.11 19.64
CA LYS A 172 -10.41 -1.94 20.74
C LYS A 172 -11.40 -2.98 20.25
N PHE A 173 -11.36 -4.15 20.87
CA PHE A 173 -12.29 -5.25 20.63
C PHE A 173 -13.02 -5.57 21.94
N PRO A 174 -14.24 -6.13 21.87
CA PRO A 174 -14.94 -6.63 23.05
C PRO A 174 -14.10 -7.63 23.85
N GLU A 175 -14.37 -7.73 25.15
CA GLU A 175 -13.67 -8.67 26.03
C GLU A 175 -13.80 -10.11 25.52
N GLY A 176 -12.71 -10.88 25.61
CA GLY A 176 -12.63 -12.26 25.09
C GLY A 176 -12.35 -12.39 23.59
N VAL A 177 -12.45 -11.31 22.80
CA VAL A 177 -12.10 -11.35 21.37
C VAL A 177 -10.58 -11.27 21.19
N LYS A 178 -9.99 -12.37 20.70
CA LYS A 178 -8.58 -12.39 20.29
C LYS A 178 -8.45 -11.83 18.88
N ALA A 179 -7.78 -10.69 18.75
CA ALA A 179 -7.50 -10.06 17.47
C ALA A 179 -6.12 -10.45 16.96
N GLU A 180 -6.04 -10.74 15.67
CA GLU A 180 -4.81 -10.99 14.93
C GLU A 180 -4.52 -9.77 14.05
N THR A 181 -3.26 -9.62 13.63
CA THR A 181 -2.89 -8.69 12.57
C THR A 181 -2.19 -9.45 11.45
N THR A 182 -2.68 -9.31 10.23
CA THR A 182 -2.06 -9.90 9.04
C THR A 182 -1.48 -8.81 8.14
N LEU A 183 -0.35 -9.12 7.50
CA LEU A 183 0.21 -8.28 6.44
C LEU A 183 -0.40 -8.66 5.09
N VAL A 184 -0.68 -7.64 4.29
CA VAL A 184 -1.00 -7.74 2.87
C VAL A 184 -0.04 -6.84 2.11
N ILE A 185 0.56 -7.35 1.03
CA ILE A 185 1.33 -6.53 0.09
C ILE A 185 0.62 -6.59 -1.25
N LEU A 186 0.13 -5.45 -1.71
CA LEU A 186 -0.29 -5.25 -3.09
C LEU A 186 0.99 -5.13 -3.91
N LYS A 187 1.18 -6.10 -4.80
CA LYS A 187 2.40 -6.28 -5.60
C LYS A 187 2.63 -5.10 -6.55
N PRO A 188 3.82 -5.01 -7.18
CA PRO A 188 4.20 -3.86 -7.99
C PRO A 188 3.08 -3.39 -8.92
N PHE A 189 2.71 -2.12 -8.80
CA PHE A 189 1.69 -1.48 -9.61
C PHE A 189 2.28 -0.30 -10.37
N GLU A 190 1.70 -0.02 -11.54
CA GLU A 190 2.10 1.09 -12.39
C GLU A 190 1.69 2.44 -11.79
N GLU A 191 2.38 3.50 -12.21
CA GLU A 191 1.95 4.86 -11.89
C GLU A 191 0.53 5.11 -12.42
N GLN A 192 -0.24 5.91 -11.67
CA GLN A 192 -1.63 6.21 -11.99
C GLN A 192 -2.58 5.00 -12.05
N SER A 193 -2.23 3.87 -11.43
CA SER A 193 -3.09 2.69 -11.39
C SER A 193 -4.17 2.80 -10.29
N PRO A 194 -5.47 2.57 -10.61
CA PRO A 194 -6.53 2.45 -9.60
C PRO A 194 -6.49 1.10 -8.86
N LEU A 195 -5.65 0.16 -9.33
CA LEU A 195 -5.61 -1.22 -8.88
C LEU A 195 -5.41 -1.39 -7.37
N PRO A 196 -4.51 -0.64 -6.69
CA PRO A 196 -4.39 -0.72 -5.23
C PRO A 196 -5.71 -0.42 -4.51
N GLY A 197 -6.43 0.61 -4.96
CA GLY A 197 -7.73 0.98 -4.39
C GLY A 197 -8.78 -0.11 -4.58
N ASN A 198 -8.87 -0.67 -5.78
CA ASN A 198 -9.82 -1.74 -6.09
C ASN A 198 -9.58 -3.01 -5.25
N MET A 199 -8.31 -3.38 -5.04
CA MET A 199 -7.96 -4.51 -4.18
C MET A 199 -8.32 -4.25 -2.70
N ILE A 200 -8.05 -3.04 -2.19
CA ILE A 200 -8.44 -2.65 -0.83
C ILE A 200 -9.96 -2.72 -0.65
N ASP A 201 -10.73 -2.29 -1.66
CA ASP A 201 -12.19 -2.38 -1.66
C ASP A 201 -12.66 -3.84 -1.53
N MET A 202 -12.05 -4.76 -2.29
CA MET A 202 -12.34 -6.19 -2.16
C MET A 202 -11.99 -6.75 -0.77
N PHE A 203 -10.87 -6.34 -0.17
CA PHE A 203 -10.48 -6.76 1.18
C PHE A 203 -11.37 -6.17 2.28
N SER A 204 -12.02 -5.04 2.03
CA SER A 204 -12.92 -4.41 3.00
C SER A 204 -14.10 -5.30 3.41
N ARG A 205 -14.48 -6.25 2.55
CA ARG A 205 -15.49 -7.29 2.82
C ARG A 205 -15.14 -8.18 4.01
N ALA A 206 -13.88 -8.20 4.46
CA ALA A 206 -13.45 -8.93 5.65
C ALA A 206 -13.97 -8.30 6.97
N GLY A 207 -14.40 -7.03 6.95
CA GLY A 207 -14.79 -6.31 8.17
C GLY A 207 -13.61 -6.10 9.14
N LEU A 208 -12.39 -5.98 8.62
CA LEU A 208 -11.17 -5.77 9.39
C LEU A 208 -10.74 -4.30 9.37
N PHE A 209 -9.97 -3.90 10.37
CA PHE A 209 -9.44 -2.55 10.48
C PHE A 209 -8.06 -2.45 9.81
N ILE A 210 -7.86 -1.47 8.92
CA ILE A 210 -6.52 -1.11 8.46
C ILE A 210 -5.80 -0.38 9.59
N VAL A 211 -4.75 -0.98 10.14
CA VAL A 211 -3.97 -0.43 11.27
C VAL A 211 -2.57 0.00 10.87
N GLY A 212 -2.13 -0.34 9.67
CA GLY A 212 -0.85 0.12 9.11
C GLY A 212 -0.97 0.18 7.60
N ILE A 213 -0.29 1.15 6.99
CA ILE A 213 -0.17 1.27 5.54
C ILE A 213 1.16 1.93 5.22
N LYS A 214 1.85 1.46 4.18
CA LYS A 214 3.14 2.00 3.74
C LYS A 214 3.29 1.84 2.23
N LEU A 215 3.70 2.92 1.56
CA LEU A 215 4.23 2.85 0.20
C LEU A 215 5.60 2.19 0.28
N LEU A 216 5.72 1.01 -0.30
CA LEU A 216 6.86 0.13 -0.14
C LEU A 216 7.66 0.05 -1.43
N ARG A 217 8.96 0.36 -1.36
CA ARG A 217 9.93 0.04 -2.40
C ARG A 217 10.98 -0.88 -1.80
N MET A 218 10.75 -2.19 -1.88
CA MET A 218 11.64 -3.17 -1.27
C MET A 218 13.04 -3.05 -1.86
N SER A 219 14.06 -3.06 -1.00
CA SER A 219 15.42 -3.33 -1.45
C SER A 219 15.58 -4.81 -1.81
N ILE A 220 16.63 -5.15 -2.56
CA ILE A 220 16.95 -6.56 -2.84
C ILE A 220 17.19 -7.32 -1.54
N ALA A 221 17.92 -6.73 -0.59
CA ALA A 221 18.16 -7.36 0.70
C ALA A 221 16.86 -7.65 1.46
N GLN A 222 15.90 -6.71 1.46
CA GLN A 222 14.59 -6.95 2.07
C GLN A 222 13.80 -8.04 1.34
N ALA A 223 13.82 -8.07 0.00
CA ALA A 223 13.12 -9.09 -0.77
C ALA A 223 13.72 -10.48 -0.60
N GLU A 224 15.05 -10.59 -0.56
CA GLU A 224 15.77 -11.84 -0.30
C GLU A 224 15.39 -12.38 1.09
N ASP A 225 15.37 -11.53 2.10
CA ASP A 225 15.04 -11.93 3.48
C ASP A 225 13.54 -12.28 3.64
N PHE A 226 12.66 -11.53 2.96
CA PHE A 226 11.22 -11.75 2.97
C PHE A 226 10.82 -13.07 2.31
N TYR A 227 11.34 -13.34 1.11
CA TYR A 227 10.99 -14.50 0.31
C TYR A 227 11.90 -15.70 0.56
N GLY A 228 12.96 -15.57 1.34
CA GLY A 228 13.95 -16.62 1.63
C GLY A 228 13.35 -18.01 1.88
N PRO A 229 12.26 -18.16 2.67
CA PRO A 229 11.62 -19.46 2.88
C PRO A 229 11.17 -20.19 1.59
N LEU A 230 10.89 -19.46 0.50
CA LEU A 230 10.46 -20.04 -0.78
C LEU A 230 11.56 -20.83 -1.49
N ILE A 231 12.85 -20.59 -1.21
CA ILE A 231 13.94 -21.24 -1.94
C ILE A 231 13.90 -22.77 -1.78
N ASN A 232 13.57 -23.25 -0.58
CA ASN A 232 13.45 -24.68 -0.30
C ASN A 232 12.24 -25.28 -1.02
N ILE A 233 11.13 -24.53 -1.07
CA ILE A 233 9.93 -24.94 -1.81
C ILE A 233 10.24 -25.06 -3.30
N PHE A 234 11.02 -24.15 -3.88
CA PHE A 234 11.41 -24.22 -5.29
C PHE A 234 12.37 -25.36 -5.59
N ARG A 235 13.34 -25.63 -4.69
CA ARG A 235 14.24 -26.79 -4.82
C ARG A 235 13.47 -28.11 -4.94
N GLU A 236 12.40 -28.26 -4.15
CA GLU A 236 11.60 -29.48 -4.14
C GLU A 236 10.57 -29.52 -5.29
N LYS A 237 9.80 -28.44 -5.47
CA LYS A 237 8.63 -28.45 -6.38
C LYS A 237 8.95 -28.07 -7.81
N LEU A 238 10.04 -27.33 -8.04
CA LEU A 238 10.46 -26.84 -9.35
C LEU A 238 11.74 -27.52 -9.83
N LYS A 239 12.05 -28.73 -9.32
CA LYS A 239 13.10 -29.59 -9.88
C LYS A 239 12.86 -29.78 -11.39
N PRO A 240 13.85 -29.51 -12.26
CA PRO A 240 13.72 -29.74 -13.69
C PRO A 240 13.31 -31.20 -13.96
N LYS A 241 12.23 -31.41 -14.70
CA LYS A 241 11.74 -32.77 -14.98
C LYS A 241 12.73 -33.54 -15.88
N PRO A 242 13.25 -34.70 -15.46
CA PRO A 242 14.20 -35.48 -16.27
C PRO A 242 13.67 -35.78 -17.67
N GLU A 243 12.37 -36.02 -17.82
CA GLU A 243 11.75 -36.34 -19.11
C GLU A 243 11.88 -35.17 -20.11
N LYS A 244 11.71 -33.93 -19.64
CA LYS A 244 11.88 -32.73 -20.47
C LYS A 244 13.34 -32.48 -20.83
N ILE A 245 14.25 -32.78 -19.91
CA ILE A 245 15.70 -32.69 -20.19
C ILE A 245 16.08 -33.74 -21.22
N ALA A 246 15.61 -34.99 -21.07
CA ALA A 246 15.88 -36.08 -21.99
C ALA A 246 15.41 -35.76 -23.42
N GLU A 247 14.21 -35.18 -23.58
CA GLU A 247 13.69 -34.71 -24.86
C GLU A 247 14.64 -33.69 -25.51
N LYS A 248 15.02 -32.64 -24.76
CA LYS A 248 15.94 -31.59 -25.25
C LYS A 248 17.35 -32.10 -25.51
N LEU A 249 17.86 -33.00 -24.67
CA LEU A 249 19.17 -33.64 -24.85
C LEU A 249 19.18 -34.47 -26.13
N LYS A 250 18.11 -35.23 -26.40
CA LYS A 250 17.98 -36.04 -27.60
C LYS A 250 17.93 -35.18 -28.87
N GLU A 251 17.19 -34.07 -28.84
CA GLU A 251 17.19 -33.08 -29.93
C GLU A 251 18.59 -32.52 -30.19
N ALA A 252 19.29 -32.09 -29.13
CA ALA A 252 20.63 -31.52 -29.23
C ALA A 252 21.69 -32.53 -29.70
N LEU A 253 21.62 -33.79 -29.23
CA LEU A 253 22.55 -34.85 -29.65
C LEU A 253 22.36 -35.21 -31.12
N LYS A 254 21.11 -35.23 -31.63
CA LYS A 254 20.81 -35.47 -33.04
C LYS A 254 21.37 -34.40 -33.97
N SER A 255 21.52 -33.16 -33.50
CA SER A 255 22.10 -32.09 -34.33
C SER A 255 23.62 -32.15 -34.42
N VAL A 256 24.28 -32.97 -33.57
CA VAL A 256 25.75 -33.03 -33.47
C VAL A 256 26.30 -34.38 -33.92
N LEU A 257 25.57 -35.47 -33.66
CA LEU A 257 26.01 -36.84 -33.91
C LEU A 257 25.35 -37.42 -35.15
N THR A 258 26.09 -38.27 -35.86
CA THR A 258 25.61 -38.97 -37.07
C THR A 258 24.95 -40.32 -36.76
N PHE A 259 24.85 -40.70 -35.48
CA PHE A 259 24.25 -41.94 -35.01
C PHE A 259 23.26 -41.67 -33.88
N GLU A 260 22.33 -42.61 -33.64
CA GLU A 260 21.37 -42.49 -32.54
C GLU A 260 21.98 -42.90 -31.20
N VAL A 261 21.83 -42.04 -30.18
CA VAL A 261 22.23 -42.35 -28.82
C VAL A 261 21.14 -43.19 -28.14
N PRO A 262 21.48 -44.33 -27.51
CA PRO A 262 20.52 -45.16 -26.77
C PRO A 262 19.75 -44.37 -25.71
N ASN A 263 18.42 -44.56 -25.63
CA ASN A 263 17.57 -43.85 -24.67
C ASN A 263 18.00 -44.07 -23.21
N ALA A 264 18.55 -45.23 -22.86
CA ALA A 264 19.05 -45.50 -21.50
C ALA A 264 20.17 -44.52 -21.09
N ILE A 265 21.06 -44.18 -22.01
CA ILE A 265 22.15 -43.22 -21.77
C ILE A 265 21.56 -41.81 -21.60
N VAL A 266 20.66 -41.42 -22.49
CA VAL A 266 19.98 -40.11 -22.45
C VAL A 266 19.23 -39.92 -21.13
N ASN A 267 18.44 -40.92 -20.72
CA ASN A 267 17.63 -40.84 -19.51
C ASN A 267 18.50 -40.77 -18.25
N SER A 268 19.56 -41.58 -18.16
CA SER A 268 20.48 -41.56 -17.02
C SER A 268 21.18 -40.21 -16.87
N HIS A 269 21.63 -39.60 -17.97
CA HIS A 269 22.24 -38.26 -17.92
C HIS A 269 21.21 -37.17 -17.64
N ALA A 270 19.97 -37.32 -18.13
CA ALA A 270 18.89 -36.37 -17.84
C ALA A 270 18.51 -36.36 -16.35
N GLU A 271 18.51 -37.51 -15.69
CA GLU A 271 18.33 -37.63 -14.23
C GLU A 271 19.46 -36.95 -13.46
N GLN A 272 20.72 -37.18 -13.87
CA GLN A 272 21.88 -36.54 -13.25
C GLN A 272 21.85 -35.01 -13.42
N LEU A 273 21.57 -34.52 -14.61
CA LEU A 273 21.44 -33.09 -14.89
C LEU A 273 20.27 -32.46 -14.12
N SER A 274 19.14 -33.15 -14.04
CA SER A 274 17.99 -32.72 -13.22
C SER A 274 18.39 -32.50 -11.76
N GLU A 275 19.18 -33.42 -11.21
CA GLU A 275 19.68 -33.32 -9.84
C GLU A 275 20.72 -32.20 -9.66
N GLN A 276 21.66 -32.06 -10.59
CA GLN A 276 22.71 -31.04 -10.54
C GLN A 276 22.16 -29.61 -10.70
N LEU A 277 21.13 -29.44 -11.54
CA LEU A 277 20.57 -28.13 -11.85
C LEU A 277 19.45 -27.68 -10.90
N LYS A 278 19.01 -28.53 -9.97
CA LYS A 278 17.86 -28.22 -9.10
C LYS A 278 18.07 -26.92 -8.29
N ASP A 279 19.27 -26.73 -7.74
CA ASP A 279 19.59 -25.58 -6.90
C ASP A 279 19.76 -24.30 -7.73
N MET A 280 20.36 -24.43 -8.92
CA MET A 280 20.47 -23.33 -9.88
C MET A 280 19.09 -22.90 -10.37
N ASN A 281 18.21 -23.84 -10.68
CA ASN A 281 16.85 -23.52 -11.10
C ASN A 281 16.04 -22.87 -9.98
N ALA A 282 16.14 -23.38 -8.75
CA ALA A 282 15.49 -22.77 -7.60
C ALA A 282 15.97 -21.35 -7.33
N MET A 283 17.29 -21.10 -7.42
CA MET A 283 17.86 -19.76 -7.27
C MET A 283 17.40 -18.83 -8.41
N ASN A 284 17.34 -19.32 -9.64
CA ASN A 284 16.84 -18.55 -10.77
C ASN A 284 15.36 -18.14 -10.58
N GLU A 285 14.48 -19.06 -10.16
CA GLU A 285 13.08 -18.74 -9.86
C GLU A 285 12.94 -17.78 -8.67
N PHE A 286 13.80 -17.93 -7.65
CA PHE A 286 13.89 -16.99 -6.54
C PHE A 286 14.29 -15.58 -6.99
N ASN A 287 15.35 -15.48 -7.81
CA ASN A 287 15.84 -14.22 -8.35
C ASN A 287 14.79 -13.51 -9.20
N LYS A 288 13.95 -14.24 -9.95
CA LYS A 288 12.83 -13.66 -10.70
C LYS A 288 11.80 -12.98 -9.79
N ILE A 289 11.48 -13.59 -8.64
CA ILE A 289 10.55 -12.97 -7.67
C ILE A 289 11.17 -11.74 -7.05
N VAL A 290 12.44 -11.82 -6.63
CA VAL A 290 13.19 -10.68 -6.08
C VAL A 290 13.23 -9.55 -7.11
N GLN A 291 13.55 -9.85 -8.36
CA GLN A 291 13.59 -8.86 -9.44
C GLN A 291 12.22 -8.23 -9.70
N TYR A 292 11.15 -9.02 -9.71
CA TYR A 292 9.82 -8.49 -9.90
C TYR A 292 9.41 -7.55 -8.76
N MET A 293 9.63 -7.96 -7.52
CA MET A 293 9.20 -7.20 -6.33
C MET A 293 10.03 -5.93 -6.08
N THR A 294 11.27 -5.90 -6.57
CA THR A 294 12.20 -4.76 -6.36
C THR A 294 12.38 -3.91 -7.62
N GLY A 295 12.12 -4.47 -8.81
CA GLY A 295 12.46 -3.87 -10.10
C GLY A 295 13.96 -3.90 -10.42
N LEU A 296 14.78 -4.60 -9.62
CA LEU A 296 16.23 -4.66 -9.75
C LEU A 296 16.72 -6.10 -9.87
N ASP A 297 17.66 -6.34 -10.77
CA ASP A 297 18.23 -7.68 -10.99
C ASP A 297 19.23 -8.01 -9.86
N PRO A 298 18.96 -9.02 -9.00
CA PRO A 298 19.83 -9.35 -7.87
C PRO A 298 21.20 -9.89 -8.30
N GLU A 299 21.33 -10.45 -9.51
CA GLU A 299 22.60 -10.99 -10.02
C GLU A 299 23.52 -9.88 -10.57
N LYS A 300 22.94 -8.76 -11.00
CA LYS A 300 23.68 -7.61 -11.54
C LYS A 300 23.92 -6.50 -10.52
N SER A 301 23.39 -6.64 -9.30
CA SER A 301 23.43 -5.59 -8.28
C SER A 301 24.62 -5.78 -7.33
N SER A 302 25.33 -4.68 -7.04
CA SER A 302 26.41 -4.69 -6.05
C SER A 302 25.87 -4.87 -4.62
N PRO A 303 26.68 -5.31 -3.64
CA PRO A 303 26.24 -5.43 -2.25
C PRO A 303 25.73 -4.11 -1.64
N ALA A 304 26.25 -2.97 -2.09
CA ALA A 304 25.78 -1.65 -1.65
C ALA A 304 24.40 -1.33 -2.26
N ASP A 305 24.21 -1.63 -3.55
CA ASP A 305 22.95 -1.39 -4.24
C ASP A 305 21.82 -2.28 -3.71
N LYS A 306 22.14 -3.50 -3.26
CA LYS A 306 21.16 -4.41 -2.67
C LYS A 306 20.46 -3.84 -1.43
N LYS A 307 21.06 -2.86 -0.73
CA LYS A 307 20.48 -2.21 0.45
C LYS A 307 19.64 -0.98 0.10
N ARG A 308 19.75 -0.43 -1.10
CA ARG A 308 18.99 0.75 -1.54
C ARG A 308 17.55 0.35 -1.87
N PRO A 309 16.57 1.26 -1.67
CA PRO A 309 15.20 1.02 -2.11
C PRO A 309 15.13 0.66 -3.60
N GLY A 310 14.30 -0.31 -3.94
CA GLY A 310 14.04 -0.69 -5.33
C GLY A 310 13.30 0.37 -6.14
N THR A 311 13.06 0.08 -7.41
CA THR A 311 12.29 0.93 -8.33
C THR A 311 10.81 0.55 -8.37
N ALA A 312 10.47 -0.70 -8.08
CA ALA A 312 9.11 -1.19 -8.06
C ALA A 312 8.34 -0.68 -6.83
N ARG A 313 7.11 -0.20 -7.04
CA ARG A 313 6.24 0.36 -6.00
C ARG A 313 5.17 -0.64 -5.60
N CYS A 314 5.17 -1.04 -4.34
CA CYS A 314 4.15 -1.88 -3.71
C CYS A 314 3.38 -1.07 -2.66
N LEU A 315 2.23 -1.57 -2.25
CA LEU A 315 1.50 -1.00 -1.11
C LEU A 315 1.33 -2.08 -0.05
N ALA A 316 1.96 -1.88 1.11
CA ALA A 316 1.84 -2.77 2.24
C ALA A 316 0.74 -2.27 3.19
N LEU A 317 -0.12 -3.17 3.67
CA LEU A 317 -1.19 -2.89 4.61
C LEU A 317 -1.19 -3.92 5.74
N LEU A 318 -1.51 -3.46 6.95
CA LEU A 318 -1.81 -4.31 8.09
C LEU A 318 -3.31 -4.29 8.37
N TYR A 319 -3.93 -5.46 8.36
CA TYR A 319 -5.34 -5.63 8.70
C TYR A 319 -5.45 -6.32 10.06
N ARG A 320 -6.21 -5.71 10.97
CA ARG A 320 -6.41 -6.18 12.35
C ARG A 320 -7.86 -6.54 12.63
N GLY A 321 -8.07 -7.67 13.28
CA GLY A 321 -9.36 -8.14 13.76
C GLY A 321 -9.37 -9.63 14.08
N PRO A 322 -10.52 -10.16 14.51
CA PRO A 322 -10.66 -11.60 14.74
C PRO A 322 -10.57 -12.35 13.41
N ASP A 323 -9.78 -13.44 13.38
CA ASP A 323 -9.61 -14.32 12.22
C ASP A 323 -9.04 -13.57 10.99
N ALA A 324 -8.18 -12.57 11.22
CA ALA A 324 -7.72 -11.66 10.17
C ALA A 324 -6.97 -12.39 9.05
N ILE A 325 -6.09 -13.33 9.41
CA ILE A 325 -5.28 -14.08 8.44
C ILE A 325 -6.17 -14.88 7.51
N HIS A 326 -7.07 -15.69 8.08
CA HIS A 326 -7.95 -16.56 7.31
C HIS A 326 -8.92 -15.73 6.43
N LYS A 327 -9.55 -14.69 6.97
CA LYS A 327 -10.47 -13.81 6.20
C LYS A 327 -9.78 -13.17 5.00
N ILE A 328 -8.58 -12.61 5.19
CA ILE A 328 -7.81 -12.00 4.10
C ILE A 328 -7.42 -13.05 3.05
N ARG A 329 -6.93 -14.22 3.47
CA ARG A 329 -6.55 -15.30 2.55
C ARG A 329 -7.73 -15.85 1.77
N ASN A 330 -8.90 -15.95 2.39
CA ASN A 330 -10.13 -16.36 1.73
C ASN A 330 -10.53 -15.37 0.63
N ILE A 331 -10.41 -14.06 0.85
CA ILE A 331 -10.68 -13.03 -0.17
C ILE A 331 -9.59 -13.03 -1.26
N LEU A 332 -8.33 -13.25 -0.87
CA LEU A 332 -7.19 -13.26 -1.77
C LEU A 332 -7.29 -14.39 -2.79
N GLY A 333 -7.57 -15.62 -2.33
CA GLY A 333 -7.62 -16.82 -3.15
C GLY A 333 -6.26 -17.54 -3.30
N PRO A 334 -6.24 -18.66 -4.03
CA PRO A 334 -5.06 -19.53 -4.15
C PRO A 334 -3.89 -18.83 -4.87
N THR A 335 -2.66 -19.30 -4.63
CA THR A 335 -1.44 -18.70 -5.20
C THR A 335 -1.45 -18.66 -6.73
N ASP A 336 -2.02 -19.69 -7.37
CA ASP A 336 -2.23 -19.73 -8.81
C ASP A 336 -3.53 -19.01 -9.16
N SER A 337 -3.38 -17.81 -9.74
CA SER A 337 -4.46 -16.93 -10.20
C SER A 337 -5.45 -17.65 -11.13
N LYS A 338 -5.00 -18.65 -11.90
CA LYS A 338 -5.84 -19.41 -12.83
C LYS A 338 -6.72 -20.47 -12.17
N LYS A 339 -6.44 -20.81 -10.90
CA LYS A 339 -7.21 -21.79 -10.11
C LYS A 339 -8.17 -21.15 -9.10
N GLY A 340 -8.17 -19.83 -8.97
CA GLY A 340 -9.07 -19.13 -8.07
C GLY A 340 -10.52 -19.10 -8.54
N GLU A 341 -11.45 -19.18 -7.60
CA GLU A 341 -12.87 -18.95 -7.84
C GLU A 341 -13.11 -17.51 -8.33
N PRO A 342 -14.18 -17.27 -9.12
CA PRO A 342 -14.63 -15.90 -9.42
C PRO A 342 -14.81 -15.06 -8.14
N GLY A 343 -14.43 -13.78 -8.18
CA GLY A 343 -14.57 -12.88 -7.03
C GLY A 343 -13.40 -12.88 -6.04
N LYS A 344 -12.35 -13.69 -6.27
CA LYS A 344 -11.09 -13.65 -5.53
C LYS A 344 -10.11 -12.63 -6.12
N VAL A 345 -9.33 -11.93 -5.29
CA VAL A 345 -8.41 -10.87 -5.74
C VAL A 345 -7.41 -11.39 -6.78
N ARG A 346 -6.78 -12.54 -6.53
CA ARG A 346 -5.81 -13.13 -7.47
C ARG A 346 -6.45 -13.57 -8.77
N ARG A 347 -7.72 -14.01 -8.74
CA ARG A 347 -8.44 -14.41 -9.96
C ARG A 347 -8.76 -13.21 -10.86
N ILE A 348 -9.08 -12.06 -10.26
CA ILE A 348 -9.47 -10.87 -11.01
C ILE A 348 -8.24 -10.10 -11.52
N TYR A 349 -7.20 -9.99 -10.69
CA TYR A 349 -6.07 -9.08 -10.96
C TYR A 349 -4.72 -9.78 -11.18
N GLY A 350 -4.63 -11.09 -10.94
CA GLY A 350 -3.38 -11.84 -11.11
C GLY A 350 -3.25 -12.45 -12.50
N GLU A 351 -2.03 -12.48 -13.03
CA GLU A 351 -1.72 -13.08 -14.35
C GLU A 351 -1.36 -14.57 -14.21
N ASP A 352 -0.51 -14.89 -13.25
CA ASP A 352 0.04 -16.22 -13.00
C ASP A 352 0.40 -16.42 -11.51
N ILE A 353 1.27 -17.39 -11.21
CA ILE A 353 1.74 -17.71 -9.86
C ILE A 353 2.67 -16.62 -9.29
N MET A 354 3.51 -16.02 -10.15
CA MET A 354 4.50 -15.01 -9.77
C MET A 354 3.87 -13.62 -9.68
N LYS A 355 3.13 -13.22 -10.71
CA LYS A 355 2.40 -11.95 -10.81
C LYS A 355 0.94 -12.10 -10.36
N ASN A 356 0.77 -12.59 -9.14
CA ASN A 356 -0.54 -12.90 -8.58
C ASN A 356 -1.21 -11.73 -7.84
N ALA A 357 -0.96 -10.48 -8.24
CA ALA A 357 -1.53 -9.24 -7.70
C ALA A 357 -1.24 -8.88 -6.22
N ALA A 358 -1.27 -9.84 -5.29
CA ALA A 358 -1.06 -9.58 -3.87
C ALA A 358 -0.47 -10.79 -3.11
N HIS A 359 0.30 -10.46 -2.08
CA HIS A 359 0.77 -11.35 -1.01
C HIS A 359 -0.07 -11.13 0.26
N ALA A 360 -0.29 -12.18 1.03
CA ALA A 360 -0.79 -12.07 2.39
C ALA A 360 -0.13 -13.16 3.27
N SER A 361 0.18 -12.81 4.51
CA SER A 361 0.73 -13.74 5.49
C SER A 361 -0.21 -14.93 5.71
N ASP A 362 0.37 -16.06 6.08
CA ASP A 362 -0.31 -17.34 6.30
C ASP A 362 -0.35 -17.79 7.76
N ALA A 363 0.40 -17.12 8.64
CA ALA A 363 0.42 -17.33 10.09
C ALA A 363 0.77 -16.02 10.82
N VAL A 364 0.48 -15.96 12.12
CA VAL A 364 0.72 -14.76 12.95
C VAL A 364 2.22 -14.48 13.03
N GLU A 365 3.02 -15.53 13.24
CA GLU A 365 4.48 -15.46 13.33
C GLU A 365 5.09 -14.98 12.01
N ASN A 366 4.49 -15.39 10.89
CA ASN A 366 4.89 -14.94 9.56
C ASN A 366 4.53 -13.47 9.35
N ALA A 367 3.33 -13.03 9.76
CA ALA A 367 2.94 -11.62 9.69
C ALA A 367 3.89 -10.73 10.51
N GLU A 368 4.31 -11.16 11.70
CA GLU A 368 5.28 -10.43 12.53
C GLU A 368 6.66 -10.35 11.90
N ARG A 369 7.21 -11.47 11.40
CA ARG A 369 8.50 -11.50 10.70
C ARG A 369 8.47 -10.58 9.48
N GLU A 370 7.47 -10.78 8.63
CA GLU A 370 7.34 -10.12 7.34
C GLU A 370 7.22 -8.60 7.48
N ARG A 371 6.38 -8.11 8.40
CA ARG A 371 6.19 -6.67 8.60
C ARG A 371 7.41 -5.98 9.22
N LYS A 372 8.22 -6.69 10.03
CA LYS A 372 9.50 -6.18 10.55
C LYS A 372 10.52 -5.97 9.42
N ILE A 373 10.63 -6.94 8.50
CA ILE A 373 11.55 -6.87 7.34
C ILE A 373 11.28 -5.62 6.48
N ILE A 374 10.01 -5.30 6.21
CA ILE A 374 9.63 -4.15 5.39
C ILE A 374 9.54 -2.82 6.15
N GLY A 375 9.86 -2.83 7.44
CA GLY A 375 9.80 -1.65 8.31
C GLY A 375 8.38 -1.11 8.49
N LEU A 376 7.37 -1.99 8.54
CA LEU A 376 5.99 -1.68 8.92
C LEU A 376 5.71 -2.22 10.33
N TRP A 377 6.54 -1.78 11.27
CA TRP A 377 6.51 -2.12 12.70
C TRP A 377 6.55 -0.83 13.52
N ASP A 378 6.22 -0.91 14.81
CA ASP A 378 6.30 0.22 15.74
C ASP A 378 7.78 0.60 15.99
N ASN A 379 8.34 1.41 15.10
CA ASN A 379 9.66 2.00 15.23
C ASN A 379 9.53 3.47 15.62
N LYS A 380 9.35 3.71 16.92
CA LYS A 380 9.48 5.05 17.50
C LYS A 380 10.92 5.52 17.32
N GLY A 381 11.21 6.31 16.28
CA GLY A 381 12.53 6.92 16.12
C GLY A 381 12.87 7.47 14.74
N HIS A 382 12.52 6.75 13.66
CA HIS A 382 12.82 7.19 12.29
C HIS A 382 11.56 7.17 11.42
N CYS A 383 11.25 8.32 10.81
CA CYS A 383 10.07 8.51 9.97
C CYS A 383 10.48 9.12 8.64
N GLU A 384 10.60 8.30 7.59
CA GLU A 384 10.98 8.72 6.23
C GLU A 384 10.06 9.84 5.69
N LEU A 385 8.77 9.81 6.05
CA LEU A 385 7.80 10.83 5.64
C LEU A 385 8.07 12.19 6.29
N LYS A 386 8.50 12.21 7.56
CA LYS A 386 8.90 13.45 8.24
C LYS A 386 10.09 14.08 7.52
N GLU A 387 11.13 13.30 7.24
CA GLU A 387 12.33 13.79 6.54
C GLU A 387 12.00 14.31 5.14
N MET A 388 11.12 13.61 4.41
CA MET A 388 10.63 14.06 3.09
C MET A 388 9.97 15.44 3.18
N ILE A 389 9.11 15.66 4.17
CA ILE A 389 8.41 16.95 4.36
C ILE A 389 9.41 18.05 4.75
N GLU A 390 10.30 17.80 5.71
CA GLU A 390 11.30 18.77 6.15
C GLU A 390 12.26 19.17 5.01
N ASN A 391 12.67 18.19 4.19
CA ASN A 391 13.47 18.46 2.99
C ASN A 391 12.74 19.34 1.97
N TYR A 392 11.45 19.07 1.75
CA TYR A 392 10.62 19.90 0.86
C TYR A 392 10.50 21.34 1.39
N LEU A 393 10.16 21.53 2.66
CA LEU A 393 10.00 22.86 3.26
C LEU A 393 11.30 23.67 3.27
N ARG A 394 12.44 23.02 3.58
CA ARG A 394 13.77 23.62 3.48
C ARG A 394 14.08 24.10 2.06
N SER A 395 13.75 23.31 1.05
CA SER A 395 13.99 23.68 -0.36
C SER A 395 13.22 24.91 -0.82
N LYS A 396 12.13 25.27 -0.13
CA LYS A 396 11.33 26.48 -0.38
C LYS A 396 11.80 27.71 0.39
N GLY A 397 12.80 27.59 1.27
CA GLY A 397 13.18 28.68 2.19
C GLY A 397 12.13 28.96 3.28
N SER A 398 11.25 27.99 3.55
CA SER A 398 10.22 28.05 4.59
C SER A 398 10.69 27.25 5.81
N CYS A 399 11.57 27.83 6.62
CA CYS A 399 11.95 27.32 7.94
C CYS A 399 11.76 28.42 8.99
#